data_AF-H0EEQ3-F1
#
_entry.id   AF-H0EEQ3-F1
#
_cell.length_a   1.000
_cell.length_b   1.000
_cell.length_c   1.000
_cell.angle_alpha   90.00
_cell.angle_beta   90.00
_cell.angle_gamma   90.00
#
_symmetry.space_group_name_H-M   'P 1'
#
loop_
_entity.id
_entity.type
_entity.pdbx_description
1 polymer ?
#
loop_
_entity_poly.entity_id
_entity_poly.type
_entity_poly.pdbx_seq_one_letter_code
_entity_poly.pdbx_strand_id
1 'polypeptide(L)'
;MELVSQIPEMKARVLTVMATRGQDQELVANVAESHGLKEGSDLENLPKDESLVGEIGLDKYFRLPGVWTPELETARDGSLTRGGREGRPLSKYKVQMSHQKAVLKAQLKLAGEMQRAVSVHGVQAHGVLFGTLQECWKGHEKEVISKKERKKIANIAPPADEDSESTPKDIQSKPFPPRICLHSYSGPDEALKQYYHPAVPAEIYFSFSEAINMGTDTRTKAMEVIKAVPDDKVLMESDLHMAGDIMDEKLEAIARRICQIKGWELEKGVKQLGDNWKKFAFGR
;
A
#
# COMPACT_ATOMS: atom_id res chain seq x y z
N MET A 1 -1.32 2.84 -26.49
CA MET A 1 -2.70 2.40 -26.77
C MET A 1 -2.84 0.89 -26.68
N GLU A 2 -1.89 0.07 -27.17
CA GLU A 2 -2.00 -1.41 -27.13
C GLU A 2 -2.20 -2.04 -25.74
N LEU A 3 -1.60 -1.48 -24.67
CA LEU A 3 -1.77 -2.02 -23.31
C LEU A 3 -3.12 -1.67 -22.68
N VAL A 4 -3.75 -0.55 -23.06
CA VAL A 4 -5.05 -0.14 -22.51
C VAL A 4 -6.15 -1.08 -23.02
N SER A 5 -6.08 -1.48 -24.29
CA SER A 5 -7.02 -2.45 -24.87
C SER A 5 -6.96 -3.84 -24.23
N GLN A 6 -5.87 -4.17 -23.52
CA GLN A 6 -5.71 -5.46 -22.83
C GLN A 6 -6.35 -5.45 -21.43
N ILE A 7 -6.70 -4.28 -20.87
CA ILE A 7 -7.28 -4.16 -19.52
C ILE A 7 -8.49 -5.10 -19.31
N PRO A 8 -9.46 -5.23 -20.23
CA PRO A 8 -10.61 -6.12 -20.06
C PRO A 8 -10.26 -7.60 -19.96
N GLU A 9 -9.10 -8.01 -20.49
CA GLU A 9 -8.64 -9.41 -20.49
C GLU A 9 -7.77 -9.75 -19.27
N MET A 10 -7.39 -8.74 -18.48
CA MET A 10 -6.60 -8.95 -17.28
C MET A 10 -7.41 -9.69 -16.22
N LYS A 11 -6.79 -10.68 -15.56
CA LYS A 11 -7.38 -11.40 -14.41
C LYS A 11 -7.30 -10.57 -13.12
N ALA A 12 -7.62 -9.28 -13.20
CA ALA A 12 -7.60 -8.35 -12.08
C ALA A 12 -9.03 -7.94 -11.68
N ARG A 13 -9.33 -7.95 -10.38
CA ARG A 13 -10.63 -7.46 -9.87
C ARG A 13 -10.70 -5.93 -9.77
N VAL A 14 -9.56 -5.30 -9.48
CA VAL A 14 -9.41 -3.86 -9.37
C VAL A 14 -8.05 -3.52 -9.97
N LEU A 15 -8.02 -2.51 -10.85
CA LEU A 15 -6.81 -1.99 -11.45
C LEU A 15 -6.75 -0.49 -11.18
N THR A 16 -5.77 -0.05 -10.40
CA THR A 16 -5.53 1.38 -10.17
C THR A 16 -4.51 1.85 -11.20
N VAL A 17 -4.92 2.75 -12.09
CA VAL A 17 -4.02 3.41 -13.04
C VAL A 17 -3.63 4.77 -12.47
N MET A 18 -2.34 4.97 -12.20
CA MET A 18 -1.80 6.26 -11.78
C MET A 18 -0.77 6.74 -12.79
N ALA A 19 -0.82 8.03 -13.12
CA ALA A 19 0.26 8.69 -13.84
C ALA A 19 0.85 9.79 -12.96
N THR A 20 2.17 9.92 -12.99
CA THR A 20 2.90 10.95 -12.24
C THR A 20 3.16 12.21 -13.05
N ARG A 21 2.88 12.21 -14.37
CA ARG A 21 3.07 13.36 -15.25
C ARG A 21 1.76 14.06 -15.56
N GLY A 22 1.80 15.39 -15.65
CA GLY A 22 0.64 16.20 -16.03
C GLY A 22 0.05 15.82 -17.39
N GLN A 23 0.92 15.62 -18.39
CA GLN A 23 0.51 15.24 -19.76
C GLN A 23 -0.15 13.86 -19.87
N ASP A 24 0.09 12.98 -18.90
CA ASP A 24 -0.49 11.64 -18.88
C ASP A 24 -1.78 11.58 -18.03
N GLN A 25 -2.14 12.68 -17.34
CA GLN A 25 -3.39 12.74 -16.57
C GLN A 25 -4.61 12.62 -17.48
N GLU A 26 -4.56 13.19 -18.67
CA GLU A 26 -5.61 13.07 -19.68
C GLU A 26 -5.80 11.61 -20.11
N LEU A 27 -4.70 10.86 -20.27
CA LEU A 27 -4.77 9.43 -20.57
C LEU A 27 -5.39 8.66 -19.40
N VAL A 28 -4.99 8.94 -18.16
CA VAL A 28 -5.59 8.33 -16.97
C VAL A 28 -7.09 8.62 -16.91
N ALA A 29 -7.49 9.87 -17.15
CA ALA A 29 -8.89 10.27 -17.21
C ALA A 29 -9.65 9.53 -18.31
N ASN A 30 -9.12 9.46 -19.53
CA ASN A 30 -9.74 8.75 -20.65
C ASN A 30 -9.85 7.23 -20.40
N VAL A 31 -8.84 6.62 -19.77
CA VAL A 31 -8.88 5.20 -19.38
C VAL A 31 -9.93 4.98 -18.29
N ALA A 32 -10.03 5.87 -17.31
CA ALA A 32 -11.08 5.84 -16.30
C ALA A 32 -12.47 6.06 -16.89
N GLU A 33 -12.61 6.91 -17.91
CA GLU A 33 -13.88 7.11 -18.61
C GLU A 33 -14.29 5.88 -19.44
N SER A 34 -13.32 5.23 -20.10
CA SER A 34 -13.58 4.10 -21.01
C SER A 34 -13.73 2.76 -20.29
N HIS A 35 -12.90 2.54 -19.26
CA HIS A 35 -12.76 1.26 -18.55
C HIS A 35 -12.94 1.38 -17.04
N GLY A 36 -13.04 2.60 -16.51
CA GLY A 36 -13.38 2.80 -15.12
C GLY A 36 -14.84 2.52 -14.85
N LEU A 37 -15.24 2.79 -13.61
CA LEU A 37 -16.60 2.54 -13.14
C LEU A 37 -17.55 3.48 -13.91
N LYS A 38 -18.56 2.93 -14.61
CA LYS A 38 -19.39 3.65 -15.59
C LYS A 38 -20.32 4.68 -14.94
N GLU A 39 -20.59 5.79 -15.65
CA GLU A 39 -21.55 6.83 -15.26
C GLU A 39 -22.92 6.25 -14.84
N GLY A 40 -23.36 6.68 -13.66
CA GLY A 40 -24.37 6.01 -12.83
C GLY A 40 -23.77 5.52 -11.50
N SER A 41 -22.46 5.28 -11.45
CA SER A 41 -21.70 5.25 -10.20
C SER A 41 -21.48 6.68 -9.73
N ASP A 42 -22.31 7.13 -8.81
CA ASP A 42 -22.16 8.40 -8.12
C ASP A 42 -20.76 8.45 -7.49
N LEU A 43 -19.82 9.26 -8.03
CA LEU A 43 -18.43 9.32 -7.56
C LEU A 43 -18.32 9.77 -6.10
N GLU A 44 -19.33 10.49 -5.59
CA GLU A 44 -19.46 10.85 -4.18
C GLU A 44 -19.99 9.67 -3.33
N ASN A 45 -20.75 8.75 -3.94
CA ASN A 45 -21.25 7.51 -3.34
C ASN A 45 -20.58 6.22 -3.88
N LEU A 46 -19.43 6.32 -4.55
CA LEU A 46 -18.59 5.17 -4.85
C LEU A 46 -18.32 4.51 -3.50
N PRO A 47 -18.50 3.19 -3.36
CA PRO A 47 -18.19 2.51 -2.12
C PRO A 47 -16.79 2.98 -1.69
N LYS A 48 -16.66 3.55 -0.49
CA LYS A 48 -15.38 4.09 0.05
C LYS A 48 -14.24 3.07 0.01
N ASP A 49 -14.62 1.84 -0.23
CA ASP A 49 -13.88 0.63 -0.37
C ASP A 49 -13.29 0.35 -1.77
N GLU A 50 -13.78 0.93 -2.87
CA GLU A 50 -13.37 0.53 -4.24
C GLU A 50 -12.17 1.28 -4.83
N SER A 51 -11.48 2.11 -4.05
CA SER A 51 -10.25 2.77 -4.49
C SER A 51 -9.22 2.89 -3.37
N LEU A 52 -7.95 2.93 -3.76
CA LEU A 52 -6.80 3.05 -2.88
C LEU A 52 -5.77 4.00 -3.47
N VAL A 53 -4.89 4.54 -2.63
CA VAL A 53 -3.75 5.36 -3.07
C VAL A 53 -2.48 4.53 -2.95
N GLY A 54 -1.69 4.44 -4.01
CA GLY A 54 -0.41 3.78 -3.93
C GLY A 54 0.07 3.26 -5.27
N GLU A 55 1.37 3.05 -5.43
CA GLU A 55 2.39 3.10 -4.37
C GLU A 55 3.00 4.50 -4.18
N ILE A 56 3.04 4.99 -2.93
CA ILE A 56 3.64 6.28 -2.56
C ILE A 56 4.67 6.08 -1.44
N GLY A 57 5.61 6.98 -1.19
CA GLY A 57 6.52 6.75 -0.07
C GLY A 57 7.76 7.61 0.00
N LEU A 58 8.73 7.10 0.75
CA LEU A 58 10.04 7.72 0.96
C LEU A 58 11.14 6.82 0.44
N ASP A 59 12.06 7.40 -0.32
CA ASP A 59 13.23 6.72 -0.87
C ASP A 59 14.50 7.53 -0.61
N LYS A 60 15.39 6.96 0.21
CA LYS A 60 16.67 7.58 0.61
C LYS A 60 17.66 7.67 -0.55
N TYR A 61 17.52 6.83 -1.56
CA TYR A 61 18.39 6.78 -2.74
C TYR A 61 17.80 7.45 -3.96
N PHE A 62 16.56 7.93 -3.89
CA PHE A 62 15.90 8.58 -5.01
C PHE A 62 16.77 9.68 -5.64
N ARG A 63 16.94 9.59 -6.96
CA ARG A 63 17.65 10.58 -7.77
C ARG A 63 16.84 10.91 -9.00
N LEU A 64 16.93 12.16 -9.42
CA LEU A 64 16.31 12.60 -10.66
C LEU A 64 17.03 11.96 -11.86
N PRO A 65 16.32 11.61 -12.94
CA PRO A 65 16.95 11.25 -14.20
C PRO A 65 17.92 12.35 -14.67
N GLY A 66 19.00 11.95 -15.33
CA GLY A 66 19.99 12.84 -15.92
C GLY A 66 19.42 13.66 -17.08
N VAL A 67 20.24 14.57 -17.59
CA VAL A 67 19.93 15.35 -18.78
C VAL A 67 19.90 14.46 -20.02
N TRP A 68 19.10 14.84 -21.01
CA TRP A 68 19.16 14.24 -22.34
C TRP A 68 20.47 14.64 -23.02
N THR A 69 21.11 13.68 -23.69
CA THR A 69 22.20 13.92 -24.64
C THR A 69 21.73 13.50 -26.03
N PRO A 70 22.32 14.03 -27.12
CA PRO A 70 21.93 13.66 -28.48
C PRO A 70 21.97 12.14 -28.73
N GLU A 71 22.93 11.44 -28.11
CA GLU A 71 23.06 9.98 -28.22
C GLU A 71 21.90 9.26 -27.52
N LEU A 72 21.51 9.71 -26.33
CA LEU A 72 20.38 9.15 -25.58
C LEU A 72 19.04 9.43 -26.27
N GLU A 73 18.89 10.61 -26.89
CA GLU A 73 17.70 10.93 -27.67
C GLU A 73 17.56 10.00 -28.89
N THR A 74 18.68 9.70 -29.55
CA THR A 74 18.70 8.80 -30.72
C THR A 74 18.46 7.34 -30.32
N ALA A 75 19.00 6.91 -29.17
CA ALA A 75 18.85 5.56 -28.63
C ALA A 75 17.56 5.36 -27.81
N ARG A 76 16.63 6.31 -27.85
CA ARG A 76 15.44 6.30 -27.02
C ARG A 76 14.52 5.15 -27.41
N ASP A 77 14.26 4.28 -26.45
CA ASP A 77 13.28 3.22 -26.60
C ASP A 77 11.86 3.81 -26.50
N GLY A 78 11.17 3.85 -27.64
CA GLY A 78 9.80 4.35 -27.76
C GLY A 78 8.75 3.48 -27.06
N SER A 79 9.11 2.26 -26.62
CA SER A 79 8.23 1.41 -25.82
C SER A 79 8.18 1.82 -24.34
N LEU A 80 9.17 2.58 -23.86
CA LEU A 80 9.23 3.03 -22.48
C LEU A 80 8.31 4.22 -22.21
N THR A 81 7.79 4.28 -20.98
CA THR A 81 6.87 5.34 -20.56
C THR A 81 7.52 6.73 -20.65
N ARG A 82 7.01 7.58 -21.55
CA ARG A 82 7.59 8.88 -21.96
C ARG A 82 7.71 9.95 -20.87
N GLY A 83 8.92 10.32 -20.49
CA GLY A 83 9.27 11.26 -19.42
C GLY A 83 9.76 10.55 -18.15
N GLY A 84 10.06 9.25 -18.25
CA GLY A 84 10.48 8.40 -17.14
C GLY A 84 11.99 8.45 -17.06
N ARG A 85 12.63 7.40 -16.53
CA ARG A 85 14.09 7.33 -16.69
C ARG A 85 14.46 7.17 -18.18
N GLU A 86 13.70 6.38 -18.95
CA GLU A 86 13.91 6.18 -20.40
C GLU A 86 15.37 5.88 -20.74
N GLY A 87 15.99 4.98 -19.98
CA GLY A 87 17.41 4.62 -20.15
C GLY A 87 18.42 5.66 -19.64
N ARG A 88 18.00 6.88 -19.27
CA ARG A 88 18.92 7.93 -18.81
C ARG A 88 19.63 7.52 -17.51
N PRO A 89 20.93 7.86 -17.37
CA PRO A 89 21.62 7.66 -16.10
C PRO A 89 20.98 8.51 -15.01
N LEU A 90 21.07 8.06 -13.76
CA LEU A 90 20.62 8.86 -12.62
C LEU A 90 21.57 10.04 -12.41
N SER A 91 21.01 11.22 -12.14
CA SER A 91 21.80 12.40 -11.82
C SER A 91 22.51 12.28 -10.46
N LYS A 92 23.39 13.23 -10.15
CA LYS A 92 23.99 13.36 -8.81
C LYS A 92 23.03 14.00 -7.79
N TYR A 93 21.92 14.58 -8.25
CA TYR A 93 21.00 15.32 -7.40
C TYR A 93 20.05 14.37 -6.67
N LYS A 94 19.97 14.54 -5.36
CA LYS A 94 19.06 13.82 -4.47
C LYS A 94 17.94 14.74 -4.05
N VAL A 95 16.75 14.18 -3.86
CA VAL A 95 15.62 14.92 -3.29
C VAL A 95 15.76 14.96 -1.77
N GLN A 96 15.64 16.16 -1.20
CA GLN A 96 15.66 16.37 0.25
C GLN A 96 14.57 15.53 0.93
N MET A 97 14.93 14.81 2.00
CA MET A 97 13.97 13.97 2.73
C MET A 97 12.80 14.79 3.30
N SER A 98 13.05 16.04 3.70
CA SER A 98 12.00 16.97 4.15
C SER A 98 10.95 17.25 3.07
N HIS A 99 11.37 17.34 1.80
CA HIS A 99 10.45 17.52 0.68
C HIS A 99 9.64 16.24 0.42
N GLN A 100 10.29 15.06 0.41
CA GLN A 100 9.57 13.79 0.27
C GLN A 100 8.52 13.61 1.38
N LYS A 101 8.87 13.92 2.63
CA LYS A 101 7.93 13.92 3.76
C LYS A 101 6.74 14.87 3.53
N ALA A 102 6.98 16.06 3.00
CA ALA A 102 5.91 17.03 2.75
C ALA A 102 4.89 16.49 1.71
N VAL A 103 5.38 15.90 0.62
CA VAL A 103 4.54 15.28 -0.41
C VAL A 103 3.79 14.07 0.15
N LEU A 104 4.48 13.17 0.85
CA LEU A 104 3.86 11.99 1.45
C LEU A 104 2.73 12.38 2.43
N LYS A 105 2.96 13.37 3.29
CA LYS A 105 1.93 13.86 4.22
C LYS A 105 0.71 14.43 3.49
N ALA A 106 0.90 15.15 2.39
CA ALA A 106 -0.21 15.65 1.59
C ALA A 106 -1.03 14.51 0.99
N GLN A 107 -0.38 13.47 0.47
CA GLN A 107 -1.03 12.28 -0.06
C GLN A 107 -1.77 11.48 1.03
N LEU A 108 -1.17 11.30 2.21
CA LEU A 108 -1.79 10.63 3.36
C LEU A 108 -3.00 11.39 3.89
N LYS A 109 -2.92 12.73 3.94
CA LYS A 109 -4.04 13.59 4.33
C LYS A 109 -5.20 13.45 3.35
N LEU A 110 -4.92 13.49 2.05
CA LEU A 110 -5.94 13.29 1.01
C LEU A 110 -6.57 11.90 1.10
N ALA A 111 -5.77 10.85 1.28
CA ALA A 111 -6.31 9.50 1.47
C ALA A 111 -7.16 9.37 2.74
N GLY A 112 -6.78 10.07 3.82
CA GLY A 112 -7.58 10.17 5.04
C GLY A 112 -8.89 10.92 4.85
N GLU A 113 -8.88 12.05 4.15
CA GLU A 113 -10.07 12.79 3.73
C GLU A 113 -11.04 11.91 2.94
N MET A 114 -10.50 11.13 2.01
CA MET A 114 -11.27 10.25 1.13
C MET A 114 -11.57 8.88 1.75
N GLN A 115 -11.10 8.61 2.97
CA GLN A 115 -11.21 7.32 3.67
C GLN A 115 -10.68 6.12 2.85
N ARG A 116 -9.60 6.32 2.08
CA ARG A 116 -9.01 5.31 1.21
C ARG A 116 -7.82 4.62 1.86
N ALA A 117 -7.66 3.33 1.58
CA ALA A 117 -6.47 2.58 1.96
C ALA A 117 -5.25 3.10 1.20
N VAL A 118 -4.06 2.96 1.80
CA VAL A 118 -2.82 3.41 1.17
C VAL A 118 -1.77 2.29 1.17
N SER A 119 -1.10 2.10 0.03
CA SER A 119 0.13 1.32 -0.05
C SER A 119 1.34 2.24 -0.03
N VAL A 120 2.26 2.05 0.92
CA VAL A 120 3.43 2.91 1.12
C VAL A 120 4.77 2.16 1.09
N HIS A 121 5.79 2.76 0.47
CA HIS A 121 7.17 2.27 0.56
C HIS A 121 8.08 3.12 1.45
N GLY A 122 9.17 2.49 1.91
CA GLY A 122 10.18 3.10 2.77
C GLY A 122 11.60 2.65 2.42
N VAL A 123 12.03 2.85 1.17
CA VAL A 123 13.32 2.36 0.65
C VAL A 123 14.49 2.97 1.43
N GLN A 124 15.13 2.14 2.27
CA GLN A 124 16.16 2.56 3.23
C GLN A 124 15.75 3.74 4.12
N ALA A 125 14.45 3.89 4.36
CA ALA A 125 13.85 5.01 5.08
C ALA A 125 12.83 4.57 6.14
N HIS A 126 12.79 3.29 6.51
CA HIS A 126 11.84 2.66 7.44
C HIS A 126 11.52 3.49 8.70
N GLY A 127 12.55 3.96 9.43
CA GLY A 127 12.33 4.78 10.64
C GLY A 127 11.77 6.18 10.34
N VAL A 128 12.19 6.78 9.22
CA VAL A 128 11.66 8.08 8.76
C VAL A 128 10.22 7.94 8.29
N LEU A 129 9.89 6.85 7.62
CA LEU A 129 8.52 6.52 7.20
C LEU A 129 7.63 6.37 8.43
N PHE A 130 8.01 5.53 9.40
CA PHE A 130 7.25 5.36 10.65
C PHE A 130 7.04 6.70 11.36
N GLY A 131 8.10 7.49 11.55
CA GLY A 131 7.99 8.82 12.16
C GLY A 131 7.06 9.77 11.39
N THR A 132 7.04 9.69 10.06
CA THR A 132 6.15 10.50 9.23
C THR A 132 4.69 10.09 9.39
N LEU A 133 4.41 8.78 9.44
CA LEU A 133 3.06 8.27 9.73
C LEU A 133 2.61 8.66 11.15
N GLN A 134 3.50 8.54 12.13
CA GLN A 134 3.25 8.94 13.52
C GLN A 134 2.93 10.44 13.64
N GLU A 135 3.64 11.30 12.91
CA GLU A 135 3.34 12.73 12.82
C GLU A 135 1.92 13.00 12.30
N CYS A 136 1.38 12.16 11.40
CA CYS A 136 0.00 12.26 10.91
C CYS A 136 -1.04 11.75 11.92
N TRP A 137 -0.65 10.92 12.88
CA TRP A 137 -1.57 10.38 13.91
C TRP A 137 -1.69 11.26 15.15
N LYS A 138 -0.86 12.30 15.28
CA LYS A 138 -0.80 13.14 16.47
C LYS A 138 -2.16 13.77 16.79
N GLY A 139 -2.66 13.54 18.00
CA GLY A 139 -3.97 14.01 18.47
C GLY A 139 -5.13 13.08 18.12
N HIS A 140 -4.87 11.95 17.46
CA HIS A 140 -5.85 10.94 17.09
C HIS A 140 -5.49 9.55 17.59
N GLU A 141 -4.52 9.44 18.50
CA GLU A 141 -4.09 8.18 19.09
C GLU A 141 -5.25 7.50 19.83
N LYS A 142 -5.34 6.17 19.71
CA LYS A 142 -6.30 5.37 20.48
C LYS A 142 -5.93 5.40 21.96
N GLU A 143 -6.93 5.55 22.82
CA GLU A 143 -6.73 5.51 24.26
C GLU A 143 -6.23 4.12 24.69
N VAL A 144 -5.06 4.08 25.32
CA VAL A 144 -4.45 2.83 25.77
C VAL A 144 -4.83 2.57 27.22
N ILE A 145 -5.98 1.93 27.40
CA ILE A 145 -6.44 1.51 28.73
C ILE A 145 -5.44 0.49 29.31
N SER A 146 -4.96 0.75 30.53
CA SER A 146 -3.95 -0.09 31.19
C SER A 146 -4.47 -1.51 31.44
N LYS A 147 -3.56 -2.50 31.53
CA LYS A 147 -3.92 -3.90 31.85
C LYS A 147 -4.70 -4.03 33.17
N LYS A 148 -4.40 -3.18 34.15
CA LYS A 148 -5.07 -3.14 35.47
C LYS A 148 -6.52 -2.65 35.33
N GLU A 149 -6.74 -1.70 34.45
CA GLU A 149 -8.04 -1.09 34.18
C GLU A 149 -8.90 -1.98 33.30
N ARG A 150 -8.33 -2.64 32.29
CA ARG A 150 -9.00 -3.72 31.54
C ARG A 150 -9.49 -4.85 32.45
N LYS A 151 -8.69 -5.25 33.45
CA LYS A 151 -9.07 -6.29 34.41
C LYS A 151 -10.18 -5.83 35.38
N LYS A 152 -10.24 -4.53 35.69
CA LYS A 152 -11.37 -3.93 36.44
C LYS A 152 -12.65 -3.91 35.61
N ILE A 153 -12.56 -3.51 34.34
CA ILE A 153 -13.70 -3.46 33.41
C ILE A 153 -14.24 -4.87 33.13
N ALA A 154 -13.36 -5.87 32.94
CA ALA A 154 -13.76 -7.26 32.73
C ALA A 154 -14.44 -7.92 33.95
N ASN A 155 -14.30 -7.34 35.15
CA ASN A 155 -14.93 -7.81 36.38
C ASN A 155 -16.27 -7.12 36.67
N ILE A 156 -16.69 -6.17 35.82
CA ILE A 156 -18.02 -5.58 35.85
C ILE A 156 -18.84 -6.35 34.81
N ALA A 157 -19.97 -6.94 35.21
CA ALA A 157 -20.87 -7.60 34.26
C ALA A 157 -21.24 -6.59 33.16
N PRO A 158 -21.24 -7.01 31.87
CA PRO A 158 -21.68 -6.12 30.80
C PRO A 158 -23.08 -5.60 31.15
N PRO A 159 -23.38 -4.31 30.97
CA PRO A 159 -24.77 -3.86 30.97
C PRO A 159 -25.52 -4.72 29.95
N ALA A 160 -26.64 -5.32 30.38
CA ALA A 160 -27.64 -5.77 29.42
C ALA A 160 -28.11 -4.52 28.67
N ASP A 161 -27.99 -4.54 27.35
CA ASP A 161 -28.24 -3.43 26.43
C ASP A 161 -27.16 -2.34 26.42
N GLU A 162 -25.93 -2.73 26.06
CA GLU A 162 -25.11 -1.88 25.21
C GLU A 162 -24.96 -2.59 23.86
N ASP A 163 -26.01 -2.50 23.04
CA ASP A 163 -25.78 -2.27 21.61
C ASP A 163 -24.87 -1.04 21.54
N SER A 164 -23.56 -1.26 21.51
CA SER A 164 -22.64 -0.29 20.95
C SER A 164 -22.90 -0.28 19.44
N GLU A 165 -24.11 0.12 19.05
CA GLU A 165 -24.29 1.01 17.94
C GLU A 165 -23.37 2.18 18.24
N SER A 166 -22.13 2.09 17.76
CA SER A 166 -21.42 3.28 17.40
C SER A 166 -22.35 3.99 16.42
N THR A 167 -23.18 4.89 16.93
CA THR A 167 -23.79 5.98 16.19
C THR A 167 -22.80 6.36 15.11
N PRO A 168 -23.17 6.44 13.83
CA PRO A 168 -22.25 6.77 12.75
C PRO A 168 -21.69 8.15 13.07
N LYS A 169 -20.58 8.17 13.81
CA LYS A 169 -19.83 9.38 14.11
C LYS A 169 -19.53 9.90 12.73
N ASP A 170 -19.97 11.13 12.49
CA ASP A 170 -19.62 11.93 11.32
C ASP A 170 -18.29 11.45 10.78
N ILE A 171 -18.23 11.15 9.49
CA ILE A 171 -16.99 10.82 8.77
C ILE A 171 -16.11 12.06 8.89
N GLN A 172 -15.47 12.21 10.04
CA GLN A 172 -14.65 13.35 10.36
C GLN A 172 -13.39 13.07 9.59
N SER A 173 -13.14 13.89 8.58
CA SER A 173 -11.92 13.85 7.78
C SER A 173 -10.72 13.72 8.72
N LYS A 174 -10.06 12.56 8.68
CA LYS A 174 -8.86 12.29 9.46
C LYS A 174 -7.64 12.66 8.62
N PRO A 175 -6.57 13.21 9.21
CA PRO A 175 -5.35 13.56 8.46
C PRO A 175 -4.50 12.34 8.07
N PHE A 176 -5.05 11.12 8.17
CA PHE A 176 -4.39 9.86 7.89
C PHE A 176 -5.39 8.83 7.35
N PRO A 177 -4.93 7.89 6.50
CA PRO A 177 -5.78 6.84 5.95
C PRO A 177 -6.19 5.81 7.02
N PRO A 178 -7.38 5.19 6.89
CA PRO A 178 -7.86 4.18 7.83
C PRO A 178 -7.02 2.89 7.80
N ARG A 179 -6.43 2.55 6.65
CA ARG A 179 -5.67 1.32 6.41
C ARG A 179 -4.40 1.62 5.64
N ILE A 180 -3.27 1.07 6.08
CA ILE A 180 -1.95 1.32 5.51
C ILE A 180 -1.26 -0.02 5.27
N CYS A 181 -0.86 -0.30 4.03
CA CYS A 181 0.01 -1.40 3.67
C CYS A 181 1.44 -0.89 3.54
N LEU A 182 2.38 -1.54 4.23
CA LEU A 182 3.80 -1.37 4.00
C LEU A 182 4.19 -2.27 2.82
N HIS A 183 4.37 -1.63 1.66
CA HIS A 183 4.72 -2.26 0.39
C HIS A 183 6.09 -2.95 0.46
N SER A 184 6.18 -4.18 -0.06
CA SER A 184 7.37 -5.03 -0.15
C SER A 184 8.30 -4.87 1.05
N TYR A 185 7.74 -5.03 2.25
CA TYR A 185 8.39 -4.60 3.48
C TYR A 185 9.74 -5.30 3.69
N SER A 186 10.81 -4.49 3.77
CA SER A 186 12.19 -4.96 3.93
C SER A 186 12.81 -4.62 5.29
N GLY A 187 12.00 -4.14 6.22
CA GLY A 187 12.45 -3.79 7.57
C GLY A 187 12.61 -5.01 8.47
N PRO A 188 13.21 -4.84 9.65
CA PRO A 188 13.35 -5.92 10.62
C PRO A 188 12.03 -6.19 11.36
N ASP A 189 11.83 -7.42 11.85
CA ASP A 189 10.59 -7.83 12.52
C ASP A 189 10.37 -7.14 13.87
N GLU A 190 11.44 -6.69 14.55
CA GLU A 190 11.29 -5.91 15.79
C GLU A 190 10.53 -4.60 15.57
N ALA A 191 10.65 -4.02 14.36
CA ALA A 191 9.93 -2.82 13.98
C ALA A 191 8.43 -3.07 13.75
N LEU A 192 7.92 -4.31 13.75
CA LEU A 192 6.47 -4.56 13.69
C LEU A 192 5.77 -4.09 14.97
N LYS A 193 6.45 -4.15 16.13
CA LYS A 193 5.88 -3.78 17.44
C LYS A 193 5.41 -2.32 17.50
N GLN A 194 6.13 -1.41 16.84
CA GLN A 194 5.76 0.01 16.78
C GLN A 194 4.52 0.23 15.89
N TYR A 195 4.36 -0.53 14.80
CA TYR A 195 3.19 -0.44 13.92
C TYR A 195 1.93 -1.02 14.55
N TYR A 196 2.07 -2.06 15.37
CA TYR A 196 0.97 -2.68 16.11
C TYR A 196 0.77 -2.11 17.52
N HIS A 197 1.43 -1.00 17.85
CA HIS A 197 1.24 -0.38 19.16
C HIS A 197 -0.24 -0.01 19.34
N PRO A 198 -0.87 -0.29 20.50
CA PRO A 198 -2.32 -0.09 20.68
C PRO A 198 -2.83 1.34 20.45
N ALA A 199 -1.94 2.33 20.58
CA ALA A 199 -2.24 3.73 20.30
C ALA A 199 -2.36 4.07 18.81
N VAL A 200 -1.87 3.19 17.91
CA VAL A 200 -1.89 3.42 16.46
C VAL A 200 -3.34 3.42 15.95
N PRO A 201 -3.81 4.53 15.34
CA PRO A 201 -5.22 4.66 14.99
C PRO A 201 -5.59 4.02 13.65
N ALA A 202 -4.63 3.70 12.80
CA ALA A 202 -4.83 3.02 11.52
C ALA A 202 -4.66 1.50 11.64
N GLU A 203 -5.27 0.74 10.73
CA GLU A 203 -4.94 -0.67 10.56
C GLU A 203 -3.69 -0.80 9.69
N ILE A 204 -2.73 -1.61 10.13
CA ILE A 204 -1.46 -1.80 9.42
C ILE A 204 -1.38 -3.20 8.81
N TYR A 205 -1.02 -3.25 7.54
CA TYR A 205 -0.80 -4.45 6.74
C TYR A 205 0.63 -4.45 6.17
N PHE A 206 1.13 -5.62 5.80
CA PHE A 206 2.47 -5.79 5.22
C PHE A 206 2.35 -6.66 3.98
N SER A 207 2.78 -6.16 2.82
CA SER A 207 2.84 -6.95 1.60
C SER A 207 4.24 -7.46 1.34
N PHE A 208 4.30 -8.58 0.61
CA PHE A 208 5.53 -9.22 0.19
C PHE A 208 5.43 -9.60 -1.28
N SER A 209 6.54 -9.49 -1.99
CA SER A 209 6.71 -9.90 -3.38
C SER A 209 7.87 -10.89 -3.53
N GLU A 210 7.77 -11.78 -4.52
CA GLU A 210 8.89 -12.66 -4.84
C GLU A 210 10.09 -11.85 -5.36
N ALA A 211 9.83 -10.78 -6.13
CA ALA A 211 10.85 -9.96 -6.77
C ALA A 211 11.75 -9.22 -5.77
N ILE A 212 11.17 -8.67 -4.69
CA ILE A 212 11.92 -7.88 -3.71
C ILE A 212 12.31 -8.71 -2.49
N ASN A 213 11.38 -9.49 -1.94
CA ASN A 213 11.58 -10.09 -0.62
C ASN A 213 12.28 -11.44 -0.66
N MET A 214 12.29 -12.15 -1.80
CA MET A 214 12.83 -13.51 -1.90
C MET A 214 14.19 -13.61 -2.62
N GLY A 215 14.83 -12.46 -2.84
CA GLY A 215 16.23 -12.37 -3.25
C GLY A 215 17.20 -12.95 -2.22
N THR A 216 18.40 -13.35 -2.65
CA THR A 216 19.38 -14.09 -1.82
C THR A 216 19.66 -13.41 -0.48
N ASP A 217 19.85 -12.10 -0.47
CA ASP A 217 20.24 -11.34 0.73
C ASP A 217 19.05 -10.88 1.59
N THR A 218 17.83 -10.90 1.04
CA THR A 218 16.61 -10.40 1.69
C THR A 218 15.72 -11.51 2.22
N ARG A 219 15.84 -12.72 1.66
CA ARG A 219 14.96 -13.87 1.96
C ARG A 219 14.85 -14.22 3.43
N THR A 220 15.97 -14.41 4.13
CA THR A 220 15.95 -14.86 5.53
C THR A 220 15.18 -13.87 6.42
N LYS A 221 15.45 -12.58 6.25
CA LYS A 221 14.78 -11.51 6.99
C LYS A 221 13.30 -11.46 6.65
N ALA A 222 12.96 -11.53 5.36
CA ALA A 222 11.57 -11.55 4.92
C ALA A 222 10.80 -12.75 5.53
N MET A 223 11.43 -13.93 5.62
CA MET A 223 10.81 -15.09 6.24
C MET A 223 10.53 -14.88 7.74
N GLU A 224 11.45 -14.25 8.47
CA GLU A 224 11.27 -13.91 9.89
C GLU A 224 10.11 -12.93 10.09
N VAL A 225 10.07 -11.88 9.25
CA VAL A 225 8.97 -10.91 9.27
C VAL A 225 7.64 -11.57 8.93
N ILE A 226 7.57 -12.38 7.87
CA ILE A 226 6.32 -13.08 7.47
C ILE A 226 5.81 -13.94 8.62
N LYS A 227 6.69 -14.66 9.34
CA LYS A 227 6.29 -15.42 10.53
C LYS A 227 5.69 -14.53 11.61
N ALA A 228 6.30 -13.36 11.85
CA ALA A 228 5.93 -12.45 12.93
C ALA A 228 4.68 -11.59 12.65
N VAL A 229 4.36 -11.29 11.39
CA VAL A 229 3.15 -10.53 11.01
C VAL A 229 1.90 -11.35 11.35
N PRO A 230 0.85 -10.80 12.00
CA PRO A 230 -0.40 -11.51 12.23
C PRO A 230 -1.06 -12.02 10.95
N ASP A 231 -1.70 -13.17 11.03
CA ASP A 231 -2.25 -13.88 9.86
C ASP A 231 -3.26 -13.05 9.05
N ASP A 232 -4.01 -12.17 9.71
CA ASP A 232 -4.99 -11.29 9.08
C ASP A 232 -4.40 -9.99 8.50
N LYS A 233 -3.10 -9.74 8.67
CA LYS A 233 -2.38 -8.53 8.24
C LYS A 233 -1.32 -8.79 7.16
N VAL A 234 -1.19 -10.03 6.70
CA VAL A 234 -0.30 -10.40 5.59
C VAL A 234 -0.99 -10.16 4.25
N LEU A 235 -0.32 -9.45 3.34
CA LEU A 235 -0.72 -9.25 1.95
C LEU A 235 0.36 -9.81 1.00
N MET A 236 0.01 -9.93 -0.27
CA MET A 236 0.92 -10.35 -1.33
C MET A 236 0.82 -9.40 -2.53
N GLU A 237 1.90 -9.27 -3.27
CA GLU A 237 1.97 -8.48 -4.50
C GLU A 237 3.04 -9.03 -5.44
N SER A 238 3.04 -8.58 -6.70
CA SER A 238 4.06 -8.96 -7.68
C SER A 238 5.29 -8.06 -7.63
N ASP A 239 5.07 -6.77 -7.35
CA ASP A 239 6.01 -5.67 -7.56
C ASP A 239 6.68 -5.69 -8.95
N LEU A 240 5.87 -6.01 -9.97
CA LEU A 240 6.28 -5.93 -11.37
C LEU A 240 5.62 -4.73 -12.04
N HIS A 241 6.37 -4.11 -12.94
CA HIS A 241 5.90 -3.02 -13.79
C HIS A 241 5.00 -3.50 -14.96
N MET A 242 4.72 -4.80 -15.04
CA MET A 242 3.96 -5.43 -16.12
C MET A 242 2.92 -6.40 -15.57
N ALA A 243 1.77 -6.46 -16.25
CA ALA A 243 0.77 -7.51 -16.08
C ALA A 243 0.99 -8.64 -17.10
N GLY A 244 0.37 -9.79 -16.86
CA GLY A 244 0.45 -10.97 -17.74
C GLY A 244 0.98 -12.20 -17.01
N ASP A 245 1.29 -13.26 -17.76
CA ASP A 245 1.61 -14.58 -17.20
C ASP A 245 2.76 -14.54 -16.18
N ILE A 246 3.80 -13.74 -16.43
CA ILE A 246 4.92 -13.58 -15.50
C ILE A 246 4.45 -12.99 -14.16
N MET A 247 3.53 -12.02 -14.19
CA MET A 247 2.95 -11.45 -12.96
C MET A 247 2.18 -12.51 -12.19
N ASP A 248 1.33 -13.28 -12.88
CA ASP A 248 0.53 -14.35 -12.29
C ASP A 248 1.44 -15.42 -11.65
N GLU A 249 2.51 -15.83 -12.34
CA GLU A 249 3.52 -16.75 -11.81
C GLU A 249 4.21 -16.21 -10.54
N LYS A 250 4.56 -14.92 -10.50
CA LYS A 250 5.15 -14.31 -9.30
C LYS A 250 4.17 -14.22 -8.15
N LEU A 251 2.91 -13.91 -8.42
CA LEU A 251 1.84 -13.90 -7.41
C LEU A 251 1.61 -15.31 -6.84
N GLU A 252 1.57 -16.33 -7.70
CA GLU A 252 1.46 -17.72 -7.25
C GLU A 252 2.68 -18.12 -6.40
N ALA A 253 3.88 -17.80 -6.85
CA ALA A 253 5.12 -18.13 -6.15
C ALA A 253 5.15 -17.53 -4.73
N ILE A 254 4.82 -16.24 -4.59
CA ILE A 254 4.81 -15.60 -3.28
C ILE A 254 3.67 -16.10 -2.39
N ALA A 255 2.49 -16.41 -2.95
CA ALA A 255 1.39 -17.02 -2.21
C ALA A 255 1.79 -18.37 -1.60
N ARG A 256 2.39 -19.25 -2.41
CA ARG A 256 2.92 -20.56 -1.96
C ARG A 256 3.99 -20.38 -0.90
N ARG A 257 4.89 -19.40 -1.08
CA ARG A 257 5.95 -19.09 -0.12
C ARG A 257 5.39 -18.65 1.23
N ILE A 258 4.44 -17.72 1.25
CA ILE A 258 3.78 -17.27 2.47
C ILE A 258 3.10 -18.44 3.16
N CYS A 259 2.31 -19.25 2.44
CA CYS A 259 1.65 -20.43 3.02
C CYS A 259 2.64 -21.41 3.65
N GLN A 260 3.76 -21.68 2.95
CA GLN A 260 4.83 -22.52 3.48
C GLN A 260 5.43 -21.97 4.78
N ILE A 261 5.74 -20.66 4.81
CA ILE A 261 6.35 -20.00 5.98
C ILE A 261 5.39 -20.01 7.18
N LYS A 262 4.09 -19.79 6.91
CA LYS A 262 3.02 -19.76 7.89
C LYS A 262 2.53 -21.13 8.34
N GLY A 263 2.91 -22.19 7.63
CA GLY A 263 2.37 -23.53 7.85
C GLY A 263 0.89 -23.65 7.47
N TRP A 264 0.40 -22.79 6.59
CA TRP A 264 -0.96 -22.86 6.08
C TRP A 264 -1.06 -23.92 4.97
N GLU A 265 -2.16 -24.66 4.98
CA GLU A 265 -2.57 -25.41 3.78
C GLU A 265 -2.88 -24.40 2.66
N LEU A 266 -2.51 -24.74 1.42
CA LEU A 266 -2.47 -23.79 0.31
C LEU A 266 -3.85 -23.20 0.00
N GLU A 267 -4.89 -24.02 -0.10
CA GLU A 267 -6.24 -23.55 -0.42
C GLU A 267 -6.75 -22.58 0.67
N LYS A 268 -6.59 -22.96 1.94
CA LYS A 268 -6.93 -22.10 3.08
C LYS A 268 -6.09 -20.83 3.12
N GLY A 269 -4.81 -20.93 2.84
CA GLY A 269 -3.88 -19.81 2.86
C GLY A 269 -4.17 -18.79 1.75
N VAL A 270 -4.46 -19.25 0.53
CA VAL A 270 -4.90 -18.37 -0.57
C VAL A 270 -6.21 -17.68 -0.23
N LYS A 271 -7.17 -18.40 0.38
CA LYS A 271 -8.41 -17.79 0.87
C LYS A 271 -8.14 -16.73 1.93
N GLN A 272 -7.28 -17.00 2.91
CA GLN A 272 -6.87 -16.04 3.93
C GLN A 272 -6.24 -14.79 3.32
N LEU A 273 -5.33 -14.94 2.36
CA LEU A 273 -4.70 -13.81 1.64
C LEU A 273 -5.74 -12.99 0.86
N GLY A 274 -6.70 -13.65 0.21
CA GLY A 274 -7.81 -12.98 -0.48
C GLY A 274 -8.73 -12.22 0.49
N ASP A 275 -9.03 -12.79 1.65
CA ASP A 275 -9.85 -12.14 2.68
C ASP A 275 -9.09 -10.97 3.34
N ASN A 276 -7.77 -11.08 3.53
CA ASN A 276 -6.93 -9.98 3.99
C ASN A 276 -6.90 -8.83 2.99
N TRP A 277 -6.73 -9.14 1.70
CA TRP A 277 -6.77 -8.14 0.63
C TRP A 277 -8.10 -7.40 0.62
N LYS A 278 -9.23 -8.12 0.75
CA LYS A 278 -10.54 -7.48 0.79
C LYS A 278 -10.68 -6.55 1.99
N LYS A 279 -10.25 -6.99 3.18
CA LYS A 279 -10.24 -6.11 4.36
C LYS A 279 -9.34 -4.90 4.18
N PHE A 280 -8.17 -5.06 3.56
CA PHE A 280 -7.27 -3.95 3.28
C PHE A 280 -7.85 -2.96 2.27
N ALA A 281 -8.28 -3.42 1.10
CA ALA A 281 -8.82 -2.55 0.07
C ALA A 281 -10.16 -1.97 0.52
N PHE A 282 -11.08 -2.86 0.91
CA PHE A 282 -12.48 -2.56 1.12
C PHE A 282 -12.91 -2.32 2.58
N GLY A 283 -12.07 -2.61 3.57
CA GLY A 283 -12.46 -2.50 4.97
C GLY A 283 -13.51 -3.50 5.43
N ARG A 284 -13.80 -4.54 4.62
CA ARG A 284 -14.76 -5.62 4.90
C ARG A 284 -14.30 -6.96 4.35
#